data_AF-A0A972SUX7-F1
#
_entry.id   AF-A0A972SUX7-F1
#
_cell.length_a   1.000
_cell.length_b   1.000
_cell.length_c   1.000
_cell.angle_alpha   90.00
_cell.angle_beta   90.00
_cell.angle_gamma   90.00
#
_symmetry.space_group_name_H-M   'P 1'
#
loop_
_entity.id
_entity.type
_entity.pdbx_description
1 polymer ?
#
loop_
_entity_poly.entity_id
_entity_poly.type
_entity_poly.pdbx_seq_one_letter_code
_entity_poly.pdbx_strand_id
1 'polypeptide(L)'
;MAKAYKGNQKISQIEPATETEHRLIRLRLNPGDINYLQKVIDSHTHLGFLTQINPKEGLVNIHTTPDTYPEMMNVLKHFPRPFILLHNEKSGIEVPPNIHNNNNNYNN
;
A
#
# COMPACT_ATOMS: atom_id res chain seq x y z
N MET A 1 9.32 7.06 54.50
CA MET A 1 9.03 7.75 53.22
C MET A 1 9.25 6.76 52.08
N ALA A 2 8.18 6.32 51.41
CA ALA A 2 8.26 5.33 50.34
C ALA A 2 8.66 6.00 49.01
N LYS A 3 9.63 5.42 48.30
CA LYS A 3 10.08 5.89 46.97
C LYS A 3 9.00 5.56 45.93
N ALA A 4 8.51 6.56 45.21
CA ALA A 4 7.57 6.37 44.11
C ALA A 4 8.20 5.54 42.99
N TYR A 5 7.47 4.53 42.51
CA TYR A 5 7.89 3.68 41.40
C TYR A 5 7.91 4.50 40.10
N LYS A 6 9.09 4.66 39.49
CA LYS A 6 9.23 5.23 38.14
C LYS A 6 8.92 4.12 37.13
N GLY A 7 7.69 4.08 36.65
CA GLY A 7 7.31 3.23 35.52
C GLY A 7 8.12 3.63 34.28
N ASN A 8 8.85 2.69 33.69
CA ASN A 8 9.40 2.89 32.36
C ASN A 8 8.23 2.99 31.38
N GLN A 9 8.00 4.18 30.83
CA GLN A 9 7.00 4.46 29.80
C GLN A 9 7.38 3.83 28.44
N LYS A 10 7.79 2.56 28.43
CA LYS A 10 7.80 1.75 27.21
C LYS A 10 6.38 1.28 26.98
N ILE A 11 5.54 2.25 26.62
CA ILE A 11 4.28 2.01 25.91
C ILE A 11 4.65 1.06 24.76
N SER A 12 3.99 -0.09 24.74
CA SER A 12 4.10 -1.08 23.69
C SER A 12 3.67 -0.45 22.36
N GLN A 13 4.61 0.21 21.69
CA GLN A 13 4.49 0.47 20.26
C GLN A 13 4.59 -0.90 19.61
N ILE A 14 3.43 -1.51 19.43
CA ILE A 14 3.27 -2.56 18.44
C ILE A 14 3.28 -1.79 17.13
N GLU A 15 4.47 -1.43 16.64
CA GLU A 15 4.58 -1.10 15.22
C GLU A 15 4.18 -2.39 14.50
N PRO A 16 3.05 -2.41 13.77
CA PRO A 16 2.69 -3.61 13.03
C PRO A 16 3.89 -3.93 12.13
N ALA A 17 4.41 -5.14 12.26
CA ALA A 17 5.61 -5.56 11.57
C ALA A 17 5.34 -5.54 10.08
N THR A 18 5.62 -4.43 9.41
CA THR A 18 5.71 -4.25 7.95
C THR A 18 4.71 -5.10 7.14
N GLU A 19 3.42 -5.10 7.49
CA GLU A 19 2.41 -5.78 6.68
C GLU A 19 2.08 -4.89 5.48
N THR A 20 2.93 -5.01 4.47
CA THR A 20 2.71 -4.49 3.12
C THR A 20 1.64 -5.37 2.45
N GLU A 21 0.43 -5.40 3.00
CA GLU A 21 -0.68 -6.22 2.47
C GLU A 21 -1.74 -5.37 1.77
N HIS A 22 -1.37 -4.20 1.28
CA HIS A 22 -2.20 -3.42 0.38
C HIS A 22 -1.44 -3.13 -0.90
N ARG A 23 -1.97 -3.60 -2.03
CA ARG A 23 -1.46 -3.25 -3.35
C ARG A 23 -2.11 -1.95 -3.79
N LEU A 24 -1.28 -0.98 -4.14
CA LEU A 24 -1.69 0.31 -4.65
C LEU A 24 -1.57 0.31 -6.17
N ILE A 25 -2.69 0.48 -6.87
CA ILE A 25 -2.70 0.63 -8.32
C ILE A 25 -2.91 2.11 -8.62
N ARG A 26 -1.90 2.76 -9.18
CA ARG A 26 -1.99 4.16 -9.59
C ARG A 26 -2.31 4.25 -11.07
N LEU A 27 -3.26 5.09 -11.42
CA LEU A 27 -3.73 5.20 -12.79
C LEU A 27 -4.19 6.62 -13.12
N ARG A 28 -4.16 6.92 -14.42
CA ARG A 28 -4.64 8.16 -15.00
C ARG A 28 -5.72 7.86 -16.03
N LEU A 29 -6.84 8.56 -15.95
CA LEU A 29 -7.95 8.46 -16.89
C LEU A 29 -8.46 9.85 -17.27
N ASN A 30 -9.46 9.94 -18.16
CA ASN A 30 -10.14 11.21 -18.39
C ASN A 30 -10.90 11.63 -17.11
N PRO A 31 -10.81 12.89 -16.64
CA PRO A 31 -11.57 13.38 -15.49
C PRO A 31 -13.07 13.03 -15.51
N GLY A 32 -13.71 13.04 -16.69
CA GLY A 32 -15.12 12.69 -16.85
C GLY A 32 -15.44 11.21 -16.58
N ASP A 33 -14.42 10.34 -16.61
CA ASP A 33 -14.55 8.90 -16.47
C ASP A 33 -14.30 8.41 -15.03
N ILE A 34 -13.81 9.27 -14.12
CA ILE A 34 -13.52 8.93 -12.73
C ILE A 34 -14.74 8.34 -12.02
N ASN A 35 -15.89 8.99 -12.13
CA ASN A 35 -17.13 8.50 -11.52
C ASN A 35 -17.60 7.18 -12.13
N TYR A 36 -17.29 6.93 -13.41
CA TYR A 36 -17.64 5.67 -14.05
C TYR A 36 -16.76 4.53 -13.51
N LEU A 37 -15.44 4.75 -13.41
CA LEU A 37 -14.53 3.79 -12.80
C LEU A 37 -14.90 3.51 -11.35
N GLN A 38 -15.22 4.54 -10.56
CA GLN A 38 -15.64 4.38 -9.18
C GLN A 38 -16.88 3.50 -9.06
N LYS A 39 -17.92 3.73 -9.87
CA LYS A 39 -19.13 2.87 -9.87
C LYS A 39 -18.84 1.42 -10.27
N VAL A 40 -17.92 1.20 -11.21
CA VAL A 40 -17.51 -0.15 -11.60
C VAL A 40 -16.79 -0.86 -10.45
N ILE A 41 -15.96 -0.15 -9.68
CA ILE A 41 -15.31 -0.75 -8.50
C ILE A 41 -16.33 -1.00 -7.40
N ASP A 42 -17.20 -0.03 -7.10
CA ASP A 42 -18.21 -0.13 -6.05
C ASP A 42 -19.24 -1.24 -6.32
N SER A 43 -19.47 -1.62 -7.58
CA SER A 43 -20.33 -2.76 -7.92
C SER A 43 -19.71 -4.11 -7.57
N HIS A 44 -18.39 -4.15 -7.30
CA HIS A 44 -17.66 -5.33 -6.85
C HIS A 44 -17.26 -5.15 -5.38
N THR A 45 -18.17 -5.52 -4.49
CA THR A 45 -18.16 -5.24 -3.03
C THR A 45 -16.83 -5.48 -2.29
N HIS A 46 -15.98 -6.38 -2.77
CA HIS A 46 -14.75 -6.81 -2.09
C HIS A 46 -13.44 -6.44 -2.80
N LEU A 47 -13.48 -5.81 -3.99
CA LEU A 47 -12.25 -5.61 -4.78
C LEU A 47 -11.31 -4.54 -4.23
N GLY A 48 -11.86 -3.55 -3.53
CA GLY A 48 -11.09 -2.43 -3.03
C GLY A 48 -11.85 -1.12 -3.09
N PHE A 49 -11.12 -0.02 -2.92
CA PHE A 49 -11.67 1.32 -2.98
C PHE A 49 -10.79 2.26 -3.79
N LEU A 50 -11.42 3.25 -4.43
CA LEU A 50 -10.76 4.26 -5.23
C LEU A 50 -10.57 5.55 -4.41
N THR A 51 -9.37 6.13 -4.48
CA THR A 51 -9.07 7.45 -3.95
C THR A 51 -8.67 8.39 -5.08
N GLN A 52 -9.27 9.57 -5.12
CA GLN A 52 -8.95 10.59 -6.12
C GLN A 52 -7.78 11.43 -5.62
N ILE A 53 -6.65 11.40 -6.34
CA ILE A 53 -5.46 12.16 -5.95
C ILE A 53 -5.51 13.56 -6.57
N ASN A 54 -5.83 13.64 -7.86
CA ASN A 54 -6.08 14.89 -8.55
C ASN A 54 -7.20 14.68 -9.58
N PRO A 55 -8.45 15.03 -9.22
CA PRO A 55 -9.61 14.83 -10.10
C PRO A 55 -9.49 15.62 -11.41
N LYS A 56 -8.88 16.81 -11.38
CA LYS A 56 -8.74 17.68 -12.57
C LYS A 56 -7.80 17.08 -13.61
N GLU A 57 -6.80 16.33 -13.17
CA GLU A 57 -5.81 15.68 -14.05
C GLU A 57 -6.18 14.22 -14.37
N GLY A 58 -7.23 13.70 -13.72
CA GLY A 58 -7.65 12.32 -13.88
C GLY A 58 -6.79 11.32 -13.09
N LEU A 59 -6.07 11.77 -12.06
CA LEU A 59 -5.18 10.93 -11.27
C LEU A 59 -5.93 10.30 -10.10
N VAL A 60 -5.93 8.97 -10.07
CA VAL A 60 -6.58 8.20 -9.00
C VAL A 60 -5.68 7.03 -8.57
N ASN A 61 -5.95 6.56 -7.36
CA ASN A 61 -5.34 5.37 -6.78
C ASN A 61 -6.46 4.37 -6.48
N ILE A 62 -6.18 3.09 -6.67
CA ILE A 62 -7.02 2.00 -6.23
C ILE A 62 -6.25 1.24 -5.16
N HIS A 63 -6.88 1.08 -4.00
CA HIS A 63 -6.37 0.29 -2.89
C HIS A 63 -7.06 -1.07 -2.92
N THR A 64 -6.27 -2.14 -3.02
CA THR A 64 -6.74 -3.53 -3.07
C THR A 64 -5.84 -4.40 -2.18
N THR A 65 -6.25 -5.62 -1.87
CA THR A 65 -5.42 -6.58 -1.10
C THR A 65 -4.67 -7.51 -2.06
N PRO A 66 -3.58 -8.19 -1.63
CA PRO A 66 -2.88 -9.19 -2.43
C PRO A 66 -3.82 -10.22 -3.06
N ASP A 67 -4.84 -10.68 -2.31
CA ASP A 67 -5.80 -11.68 -2.77
C ASP A 67 -6.77 -11.15 -3.82
N THR A 68 -7.14 -9.86 -3.75
CA THR A 68 -8.13 -9.24 -4.66
C THR A 68 -7.50 -8.50 -5.83
N TYR A 69 -6.18 -8.28 -5.79
CA TYR A 69 -5.43 -7.64 -6.86
C TYR A 69 -5.56 -8.33 -8.24
N PRO A 70 -5.47 -9.67 -8.37
CA PRO A 70 -5.63 -10.32 -9.66
C PRO A 70 -7.01 -10.05 -10.27
N GLU A 71 -8.05 -10.05 -9.44
CA GLU A 71 -9.42 -9.78 -9.85
C GLU A 71 -9.61 -8.30 -10.23
N MET A 72 -9.05 -7.37 -9.45
CA MET A 72 -9.03 -5.94 -9.77
C MET A 72 -8.33 -5.67 -11.12
N MET A 73 -7.19 -6.31 -11.37
CA MET A 73 -6.52 -6.20 -12.67
C MET A 73 -7.34 -6.79 -13.82
N ASN A 74 -8.11 -7.85 -13.56
CA ASN A 74 -9.03 -8.41 -14.55
C ASN A 74 -10.18 -7.44 -14.88
N VAL A 75 -10.73 -6.72 -13.89
CA VAL A 75 -11.72 -5.67 -14.11
C VAL A 75 -11.12 -4.53 -14.94
N LEU A 76 -9.93 -4.05 -14.59
CA LEU A 76 -9.23 -3.00 -15.33
C LEU A 76 -8.91 -3.42 -16.78
N LYS A 77 -8.57 -4.69 -17.01
CA LYS A 77 -8.30 -5.23 -18.36
C LYS A 77 -9.53 -5.18 -19.28
N HIS A 78 -10.73 -5.34 -18.73
CA HIS A 78 -11.99 -5.31 -19.49
C HIS A 78 -12.69 -3.95 -19.42
N PHE A 79 -12.05 -2.95 -18.80
CA PHE A 79 -12.64 -1.63 -18.65
C PHE A 79 -12.79 -0.95 -20.02
N PRO A 80 -14.01 -0.48 -20.39
CA PRO A 80 -14.29 -0.03 -21.76
C PRO A 80 -13.76 1.36 -22.10
N ARG A 81 -13.11 2.05 -21.15
CA ARG A 81 -12.62 3.42 -21.33
C ARG A 81 -11.09 3.46 -21.25
N PRO A 82 -10.43 4.37 -21.96
CA PRO A 82 -8.97 4.46 -21.93
C PRO A 82 -8.47 4.90 -20.56
N PHE A 83 -7.40 4.25 -20.10
CA PHE A 83 -6.64 4.65 -18.91
C PHE A 83 -5.16 4.33 -19.11
N ILE A 84 -4.32 4.98 -18.32
CA ILE A 84 -2.87 4.77 -18.29
C ILE A 84 -2.52 4.26 -16.89
N LEU A 85 -1.92 3.08 -16.83
CA LEU A 85 -1.35 2.57 -15.59
C LEU A 85 -0.05 3.34 -15.29
N LEU A 86 0.01 3.99 -14.12
CA LEU A 86 1.19 4.69 -13.66
C LEU A 86 1.92 3.75 -12.70
N HIS A 87 2.94 3.04 -13.17
CA HIS A 87 3.78 2.22 -12.29
C HIS A 87 4.35 3.13 -11.18
N ASN A 88 4.15 2.75 -9.91
CA ASN A 88 4.80 3.42 -8.80
C ASN A 88 5.66 2.41 -8.06
N GLU A 89 6.90 2.32 -8.51
CA GLU A 89 7.97 1.53 -7.90
C GLU A 89 8.47 2.20 -6.62
N LYS A 90 7.61 2.34 -5.61
CA LYS A 90 8.03 2.68 -4.24
C LYS A 90 7.12 2.02 -3.21
N SER A 91 7.06 0.69 -3.21
CA SER A 91 7.06 -0.01 -1.92
C SER A 91 8.46 0.19 -1.36
N GLY A 92 8.60 1.14 -0.43
CA GLY A 92 9.83 1.37 0.32
C GLY A 92 10.19 0.16 1.17
N ILE A 93 10.66 -0.90 0.52
CA ILE A 93 11.38 -1.97 1.19
C ILE A 93 12.78 -1.37 1.43
N GLU A 94 12.93 -0.66 2.55
CA GLU A 94 14.24 -0.61 3.17
C GLU A 94 14.60 -2.08 3.44
N VAL A 95 15.55 -2.60 2.66
CA VAL A 95 16.15 -3.90 2.93
C VAL A 95 16.73 -3.77 4.34
N PRO A 96 16.22 -4.50 5.34
CA PRO A 96 16.81 -4.43 6.67
C PRO A 96 18.28 -4.81 6.55
N PRO A 97 19.20 -4.13 7.26
CA PRO A 97 20.59 -4.55 7.26
C PRO A 97 20.62 -6.01 7.71
N ASN A 98 21.01 -6.92 6.81
CA ASN A 98 21.18 -8.34 7.11
C ASN A 98 22.04 -8.47 8.37
N ILE A 99 21.40 -8.83 9.50
CA ILE A 99 22.11 -9.45 10.60
C ILE A 99 22.49 -10.82 10.07
N HIS A 100 23.76 -10.94 9.69
CA HIS A 100 24.69 -12.04 9.97
C HIS A 100 25.87 -11.88 9.00
N ASN A 101 26.92 -11.16 9.43
CA ASN A 101 28.25 -11.52 8.97
C ASN A 101 29.04 -12.00 10.17
N ASN A 102 28.96 -13.30 10.38
CA ASN A 102 29.75 -14.07 11.30
C ASN A 102 31.18 -14.07 10.75
N ASN A 103 32.05 -13.22 11.28
CA ASN A 103 33.49 -13.31 11.03
C ASN A 103 34.22 -13.39 12.36
N ASN A 104 34.54 -14.63 12.72
CA ASN A 104 35.65 -14.98 13.57
C ASN A 104 36.86 -14.09 13.25
N ASN A 105 37.45 -13.48 14.29
CA ASN A 105 38.89 -13.27 14.33
C ASN A 105 39.35 -13.36 15.79
N TYR A 106 40.03 -14.47 16.06
CA TYR A 106 41.03 -14.60 17.11
C TYR A 106 42.18 -13.60 16.87
N ASN A 107 42.88 -13.27 17.96
CA ASN A 107 44.19 -12.57 18.05
C ASN A 107 44.11 -11.04 18.02
N ASN A 108 44.70 -10.27 18.95
CA ASN A 108 45.76 -10.51 19.95
C ASN A 108 45.45 -9.79 21.26
#